data_AF-A0A925G6C0-F1
#
_entry.id   AF-A0A925G6C0-F1
#
_cell.length_a   1.000
_cell.length_b   1.000
_cell.length_c   1.000
_cell.angle_alpha   90.00
_cell.angle_beta   90.00
_cell.angle_gamma   90.00
#
_symmetry.space_group_name_H-M   'P 1'
#
loop_
_entity.id
_entity.type
_entity.pdbx_description
1 polymer ?
#
loop_
_entity_poly.entity_id
_entity_poly.type
_entity_poly.pdbx_seq_one_letter_code
_entity_poly.pdbx_strand_id
1 'polypeptide(L)'
;MKNPCLDEGILQGYYDSELDAETLEYVVSHLSSCAACAEMAREVESEMELANAAFATELSLSVPTERLRARLDEAIAGLQTQPAAVISESAATRVRAWFAALAASFNLTPQRAMGFASIALFVVLAAVVGGIMMRQRAAQDDFVAVKGTQDEQGNINFVGPQMPEEFGAVETGEQKTVFRRRLTRKAQPATPDSTGGDVAAAPQVLPGEKDYLQAISSLTEAIEANGESSLQPTLLADYKRNLAVVDNAITATQRTARTNPNSADAAEMLYSIYQSKLDLLSAVAEQSRPLVAQR
;
A
#
# COMPACT_ATOMS: atom_id res chain seq x y z
N MET A 1 30.91 -34.95 18.66
CA MET A 1 29.99 -35.05 17.51
C MET A 1 29.93 -33.67 16.90
N LYS A 2 30.27 -33.51 15.62
CA LYS A 2 30.12 -32.21 14.93
C LYS A 2 28.65 -32.10 14.57
N ASN A 3 27.91 -31.19 15.21
CA ASN A 3 26.58 -30.87 14.73
C ASN A 3 26.74 -30.30 13.31
N PRO A 4 25.85 -30.66 12.36
CA PRO A 4 25.88 -30.06 11.04
C PRO A 4 25.75 -28.53 11.20
N CYS A 5 26.50 -27.77 10.42
CA CYS A 5 26.36 -26.32 10.34
C CYS A 5 24.93 -25.94 9.93
N LEU A 6 24.53 -24.70 10.22
CA LEU A 6 23.26 -24.16 9.73
C LEU A 6 23.24 -24.14 8.20
N ASP A 7 22.08 -24.47 7.64
CA ASP A 7 21.80 -24.28 6.23
C ASP A 7 21.62 -22.79 5.92
N GLU A 8 22.00 -22.36 4.72
CA GLU A 8 21.93 -20.97 4.29
C GLU A 8 20.48 -20.44 4.34
N GLY A 9 19.49 -21.26 3.99
CA GLY A 9 18.09 -20.85 4.06
C GLY A 9 17.59 -20.58 5.49
N ILE A 10 18.11 -21.31 6.48
CA ILE A 10 17.81 -21.06 7.90
C ILE A 10 18.47 -19.75 8.35
N LEU A 11 19.69 -19.50 7.90
CA LEU A 11 20.39 -18.24 8.22
C LEU A 11 19.69 -17.04 7.57
N GLN A 12 19.23 -17.16 6.32
CA GLN A 12 18.42 -16.13 5.65
C GLN A 12 17.11 -15.87 6.40
N GLY A 13 16.36 -16.92 6.73
CA GLY A 13 15.12 -16.80 7.50
C GLY A 13 15.33 -16.13 8.87
N TYR A 14 16.49 -16.31 9.50
CA TYR A 14 16.84 -15.61 10.74
C TYR A 14 16.95 -14.09 10.54
N TYR A 15 17.62 -13.63 9.48
CA TYR A 15 17.75 -12.20 9.18
C TYR A 15 16.45 -11.59 8.65
N ASP A 16 15.64 -12.35 7.91
CA ASP A 16 14.34 -11.91 7.41
C ASP A 16 13.22 -11.98 8.48
N SER A 17 13.54 -12.50 9.68
CA SER A 17 12.59 -12.71 10.79
C SER A 17 11.42 -13.64 10.44
N GLU A 18 11.65 -14.62 9.54
CA GLU A 18 10.65 -15.59 9.09
C GLU A 18 10.66 -16.91 9.89
N LEU A 19 11.64 -17.10 10.77
CA LEU A 19 11.73 -18.30 11.61
C LEU A 19 10.68 -18.30 12.72
N ASP A 20 10.15 -19.48 13.03
CA ASP A 20 9.36 -19.69 14.24
C ASP A 20 10.22 -19.60 15.50
N ALA A 21 9.57 -19.47 16.66
CA ALA A 21 10.26 -19.24 17.94
C ALA A 21 11.20 -20.39 18.34
N GLU A 22 10.86 -21.64 18.03
CA GLU A 22 11.68 -22.81 18.37
C GLU A 22 12.95 -22.84 17.49
N THR A 23 12.78 -22.61 16.19
CA THR A 23 13.91 -22.54 15.25
C THR A 23 14.84 -21.35 15.53
N LEU A 24 14.28 -20.21 15.94
CA LEU A 24 15.07 -19.03 16.35
C LEU A 24 15.95 -19.34 17.57
N GLU A 25 15.39 -19.97 18.62
CA GLU A 25 16.15 -20.36 19.81
C GLU A 25 17.28 -21.34 19.46
N TYR A 26 17.00 -22.30 18.57
CA TYR A 26 18.01 -23.21 18.05
C TYR A 26 19.14 -22.48 17.31
N VAL A 27 18.81 -21.55 16.39
CA VAL A 27 19.80 -20.77 15.63
C VAL A 27 20.67 -19.93 16.56
N VAL A 28 20.08 -19.21 17.52
CA VAL A 28 20.82 -18.39 18.49
C VAL A 28 21.78 -19.25 19.32
N SER A 29 21.30 -20.40 19.81
CA SER A 29 22.14 -21.36 20.54
C SER A 29 23.27 -21.90 19.67
N HIS A 30 23.00 -22.22 18.40
CA HIS A 30 23.99 -22.72 17.46
C HIS A 30 25.05 -21.66 17.11
N LEU A 31 24.64 -20.41 16.82
CA LEU A 31 25.55 -19.30 16.55
C LEU A 31 26.49 -19.01 17.73
N SER A 32 26.03 -19.23 18.97
CA SER A 32 26.88 -19.09 20.16
C SER A 32 27.92 -20.20 20.31
N SER A 33 27.68 -21.38 19.75
CA SER A 33 28.50 -22.59 19.96
C SER A 33 29.31 -23.03 18.74
N CYS A 34 28.98 -22.54 17.54
CA CYS A 34 29.62 -22.89 16.27
C CYS A 34 30.33 -21.68 15.65
N ALA A 35 31.67 -21.66 15.73
CA ALA A 35 32.49 -20.55 15.23
C ALA A 35 32.33 -20.30 13.71
N ALA A 36 32.15 -21.35 12.91
CA ALA A 36 32.01 -21.22 11.46
C ALA A 36 30.69 -20.54 11.07
N CYS A 37 29.57 -20.91 11.71
CA CYS A 37 28.29 -20.26 11.48
C CYS A 37 28.29 -18.82 12.02
N ALA A 38 28.97 -18.56 13.13
CA ALA A 38 29.13 -17.20 13.65
C ALA A 38 29.93 -16.29 12.70
N GLU A 39 30.94 -16.83 12.01
CA GLU A 39 31.70 -16.08 11.01
C GLU A 39 30.84 -15.74 9.78
N MET A 40 30.10 -16.71 9.25
CA MET A 40 29.15 -16.49 8.15
C MET A 40 28.06 -15.47 8.52
N ALA A 41 27.52 -15.54 9.74
CA ALA A 41 26.54 -14.58 10.23
C ALA A 41 27.10 -13.14 10.24
N ARG A 42 28.36 -12.95 10.65
CA ARG A 42 29.04 -11.64 10.63
C ARG A 42 29.28 -11.12 9.22
N GLU A 43 29.56 -12.01 8.27
CA GLU A 43 29.70 -11.64 6.86
C GLU A 43 28.39 -11.05 6.33
N VAL A 44 27.26 -11.72 6.57
CA VAL A 44 25.92 -11.23 6.20
C VAL A 44 25.59 -9.89 6.88
N GLU A 45 25.91 -9.74 8.17
CA GLU A 45 25.75 -8.46 8.88
C GLU A 45 26.55 -7.35 8.20
N SER A 46 27.80 -7.62 7.83
CA SER A 46 28.67 -6.63 7.17
C SER A 46 28.16 -6.22 5.78
N GLU A 47 27.60 -7.16 5.02
CA GLU A 47 26.98 -6.86 3.72
C GLU A 47 25.70 -6.03 3.88
N MET A 48 24.87 -6.37 4.87
CA MET A 48 23.65 -5.62 5.21
C MET A 48 23.97 -4.18 5.65
N GLU A 49 25.02 -4.00 6.46
CA GLU A 49 25.53 -2.68 6.85
C GLU A 49 25.99 -1.87 5.63
N LEU A 50 26.71 -2.49 4.69
CA LEU A 50 27.16 -1.83 3.47
C LEU A 50 25.98 -1.43 2.58
N ALA A 51 24.98 -2.31 2.42
CA ALA A 51 23.76 -2.01 1.69
C ALA A 51 22.99 -0.84 2.33
N ASN A 52 22.77 -0.90 3.65
CA ASN A 52 22.11 0.18 4.39
C ASN A 52 22.87 1.51 4.27
N ALA A 53 24.19 1.49 4.34
CA ALA A 53 25.02 2.68 4.17
C ALA A 53 24.89 3.26 2.74
N ALA A 54 24.86 2.41 1.71
CA ALA A 54 24.69 2.83 0.32
C ALA A 54 23.33 3.50 0.07
N PHE A 55 22.26 2.97 0.68
CA PHE A 55 20.90 3.50 0.55
C PHE A 55 20.54 4.55 1.61
N ALA A 56 21.41 4.87 2.57
CA ALA A 56 21.12 5.80 3.65
C ALA A 56 20.63 7.17 3.15
N THR A 57 21.21 7.67 2.05
CA THR A 57 20.80 8.96 1.47
C THR A 57 19.39 8.89 0.91
N GLU A 58 19.06 7.85 0.14
CA GLU A 58 17.72 7.65 -0.45
C GLU A 58 16.67 7.35 0.63
N LEU A 59 17.03 6.60 1.68
CA LEU A 59 16.17 6.33 2.83
C LEU A 59 15.96 7.57 3.71
N SER A 60 16.90 8.52 3.70
CA SER A 60 16.81 9.81 4.40
C SER A 60 16.02 10.88 3.63
N LEU A 61 15.84 10.71 2.33
CA LEU A 61 14.88 11.52 1.59
C LEU A 61 13.51 11.14 2.13
N SER A 62 12.88 12.06 2.86
CA SER A 62 11.60 11.85 3.51
C SER A 62 10.62 11.20 2.53
N VAL A 63 10.46 9.88 2.64
CA VAL A 63 9.41 9.17 1.93
C VAL A 63 8.11 9.83 2.43
N PRO A 64 7.09 10.06 1.59
CA PRO A 64 5.81 10.61 2.02
C PRO A 64 5.17 9.93 3.25
N THR A 65 5.68 8.77 3.65
CA THR A 65 5.38 8.04 4.89
C THR A 65 5.92 8.69 6.15
N GLU A 66 6.85 9.64 6.14
CA GLU A 66 7.35 10.27 7.37
C GLU A 66 6.30 11.19 8.00
N ARG A 67 5.52 11.88 7.17
CA ARG A 67 4.32 12.60 7.61
C ARG A 67 3.23 11.64 8.10
N LEU A 68 3.12 10.47 7.49
CA LEU A 68 2.18 9.43 7.92
C LEU A 68 2.61 8.83 9.27
N ARG A 69 3.91 8.57 9.46
CA ARG A 69 4.51 8.14 10.73
C ARG A 69 4.31 9.19 11.80
N ALA A 70 4.59 10.47 11.53
CA ALA A 70 4.32 11.54 12.48
C ALA A 70 2.84 11.58 12.92
N ARG A 71 1.90 11.38 11.98
CA ARG A 71 0.47 11.26 12.31
C ARG A 71 0.15 10.00 13.12
N LEU A 72 0.79 8.88 12.82
CA LEU A 72 0.62 7.62 13.54
C LEU A 72 1.16 7.74 14.97
N ASP A 73 2.34 8.33 15.13
CA ASP A 73 2.99 8.56 16.43
C ASP A 73 2.18 9.54 17.27
N GLU A 74 1.64 10.61 16.67
CA GLU A 74 0.71 11.52 17.34
C GLU A 74 -0.58 10.81 17.77
N ALA A 75 -1.13 9.93 16.92
CA ALA A 75 -2.30 9.12 17.27
C ALA A 75 -2.00 8.13 18.41
N ILE A 76 -0.85 7.46 18.40
CA ILE A 76 -0.42 6.54 19.46
C ILE A 76 -0.18 7.30 20.77
N ALA A 77 0.51 8.45 20.73
CA ALA A 77 0.72 9.31 21.88
C ALA A 77 -0.61 9.80 22.47
N GLY A 78 -1.58 10.15 21.62
CA GLY A 78 -2.94 10.53 22.03
C GLY A 78 -3.73 9.37 22.67
N LEU A 79 -3.46 8.12 22.29
CA LEU A 79 -4.04 6.94 22.93
C LEU A 79 -3.39 6.62 24.28
N GLN A 80 -2.07 6.81 24.41
CA GLN A 80 -1.32 6.54 25.65
C GLN A 80 -1.51 7.62 26.72
N THR A 81 -1.72 8.88 26.32
CA THR A 81 -1.96 10.00 27.25
C THR A 81 -3.40 10.09 27.73
N GLN A 82 -4.34 9.34 27.16
CA GLN A 82 -5.62 9.13 27.80
C GLN A 82 -5.39 8.22 29.00
N PRO A 83 -5.47 8.75 30.25
CA PRO A 83 -5.42 7.88 31.41
C PRO A 83 -6.52 6.85 31.22
N ALA A 84 -6.20 5.58 31.50
CA ALA A 84 -7.14 4.48 31.51
C ALA A 84 -8.24 4.73 32.57
N ALA A 85 -9.11 5.69 32.29
CA ALA A 85 -10.34 5.92 32.99
C ALA A 85 -11.25 4.76 32.58
N VAL A 86 -11.06 3.65 33.28
CA VAL A 86 -12.06 2.63 33.58
C VAL A 86 -13.06 2.49 32.43
N ILE A 87 -12.66 1.74 31.39
CA ILE A 87 -13.57 1.24 30.35
C ILE A 87 -14.48 0.21 31.04
N SER A 88 -15.44 0.70 31.80
CA SER A 88 -16.53 -0.05 32.40
C SER A 88 -17.78 0.76 32.11
N GLU A 89 -18.73 0.15 31.40
CA GLU A 89 -20.11 0.61 31.13
C GLU A 89 -20.35 1.79 30.15
N SER A 90 -19.42 2.71 29.92
CA SER A 90 -19.71 3.91 29.09
C SER A 90 -19.57 3.71 27.57
N ALA A 91 -18.76 2.75 27.10
CA ALA A 91 -18.59 2.48 25.67
C ALA A 91 -19.86 1.88 25.05
N ALA A 92 -20.53 0.97 25.79
CA ALA A 92 -21.77 0.36 25.34
C ALA A 92 -22.91 1.39 25.23
N THR A 93 -22.97 2.37 26.14
CA THR A 93 -23.97 3.45 26.09
C THR A 93 -23.69 4.46 24.98
N ARG A 94 -22.41 4.76 24.69
CA ARG A 94 -22.03 5.68 23.61
C ARG A 94 -22.31 5.10 22.22
N VAL A 95 -22.06 3.81 22.01
CA VAL A 95 -22.45 3.10 20.78
C VAL A 95 -23.97 3.04 20.64
N ARG A 96 -24.71 2.78 21.72
CA ARG A 96 -26.18 2.77 21.72
C ARG A 96 -26.79 4.15 21.42
N ALA A 97 -26.19 5.21 21.96
CA ALA A 97 -26.61 6.59 21.70
C ALA A 97 -26.36 6.99 20.24
N TRP A 98 -25.23 6.57 19.65
CA TRP A 98 -24.94 6.78 18.24
C TRP A 98 -25.95 6.03 17.34
N PHE A 99 -26.24 4.75 17.62
CA PHE A 99 -27.27 4.01 16.87
C PHE A 99 -28.68 4.59 17.07
N ALA A 100 -28.99 5.13 18.24
CA ALA A 100 -30.28 5.79 18.49
C ALA A 100 -30.43 7.09 17.71
N ALA A 101 -29.36 7.89 17.59
CA ALA A 101 -29.34 9.09 16.75
C ALA A 101 -29.49 8.73 15.27
N LEU A 102 -28.83 7.65 14.84
CA LEU A 102 -28.88 7.15 13.46
C LEU A 102 -30.27 6.58 13.12
N ALA A 103 -30.91 5.88 14.06
CA ALA A 103 -32.29 5.44 13.93
C ALA A 103 -33.30 6.61 13.92
N ALA A 104 -33.05 7.68 14.69
CA ALA A 104 -33.90 8.88 14.70
C ALA A 104 -33.85 9.66 13.37
N SER A 105 -32.71 9.64 12.67
CA SER A 105 -32.60 10.17 11.30
C SER A 105 -33.35 9.33 10.25
N PHE A 106 -33.73 8.10 10.58
CA PHE A 106 -34.61 7.26 9.78
C PHE A 106 -36.02 7.25 10.39
N ASN A 107 -36.66 8.42 10.52
CA ASN A 107 -38.11 8.50 10.69
C ASN A 107 -38.78 8.00 9.40
N LEU A 108 -38.83 6.67 9.23
CA LEU A 108 -39.55 6.00 8.17
C LEU A 108 -41.03 6.36 8.32
N THR A 109 -41.52 7.20 7.42
CA THR A 109 -42.95 7.33 7.17
C THR A 109 -43.50 5.93 6.82
N PRO A 110 -44.61 5.49 7.44
CA PRO A 110 -45.09 4.10 7.37
C PRO A 110 -45.40 3.60 5.94
N GLN A 111 -45.47 4.49 4.95
CA GLN A 111 -45.67 4.14 3.54
C GLN A 111 -44.44 3.51 2.85
N ARG A 112 -43.21 3.65 3.39
CA ARG A 112 -42.00 3.03 2.79
C ARG A 112 -41.51 1.77 3.52
N ALA A 113 -42.16 1.39 4.63
CA ALA A 113 -41.70 0.29 5.50
C ALA A 113 -41.78 -1.10 4.85
N MET A 114 -42.65 -1.32 3.84
CA MET A 114 -42.75 -2.64 3.19
C MET A 114 -41.56 -2.99 2.29
N GLY A 115 -40.76 -2.00 1.83
CA GLY A 115 -39.60 -2.26 0.97
C GLY A 115 -38.34 -2.71 1.72
N PHE A 116 -38.20 -2.32 2.99
CA PHE A 116 -36.97 -2.54 3.77
C PHE A 116 -37.01 -3.78 4.67
N ALA A 117 -38.17 -4.42 4.81
CA ALA A 117 -38.31 -5.64 5.61
C ALA A 117 -37.44 -6.80 5.08
N SER A 118 -37.25 -6.89 3.77
CA SER A 118 -36.38 -7.90 3.15
C SER A 118 -34.90 -7.67 3.49
N ILE A 119 -34.43 -6.42 3.40
CA ILE A 119 -33.04 -6.05 3.68
C ILE A 119 -32.70 -6.30 5.15
N ALA A 120 -33.59 -5.93 6.08
CA ALA A 120 -33.39 -6.19 7.50
C ALA A 120 -33.26 -7.70 7.80
N LEU A 121 -34.05 -8.54 7.13
CA LEU A 121 -33.96 -10.00 7.28
C LEU A 121 -32.61 -10.54 6.79
N PHE A 122 -32.09 -10.03 5.66
CA PHE A 122 -30.78 -10.42 5.14
C PHE A 122 -29.64 -10.02 6.08
N VAL A 123 -29.68 -8.83 6.67
CA VAL A 123 -28.63 -8.36 7.61
C VAL A 123 -28.62 -9.22 8.87
N VAL A 124 -29.79 -9.55 9.42
CA VAL A 124 -29.89 -10.44 10.60
C VAL A 124 -29.40 -11.84 10.26
N LEU A 125 -29.78 -12.39 9.09
CA LEU A 125 -29.31 -13.70 8.65
C LEU A 125 -27.78 -13.72 8.47
N ALA A 126 -27.21 -12.70 7.84
CA ALA A 126 -25.76 -12.58 7.65
C ALA A 126 -25.01 -12.49 8.99
N ALA A 127 -25.54 -11.75 9.96
CA ALA A 127 -24.96 -11.67 11.30
C ALA A 127 -24.98 -13.02 12.04
N VAL A 128 -26.08 -13.77 11.94
CA VAL A 128 -26.18 -15.11 12.53
C VAL A 128 -25.22 -16.10 11.86
N VAL A 129 -25.16 -16.11 10.53
CA VAL A 129 -24.23 -16.99 9.79
C VAL A 129 -22.77 -16.64 10.07
N GLY A 130 -22.42 -15.35 10.08
CA GLY A 130 -21.08 -14.87 10.42
C GLY A 130 -20.67 -15.26 11.85
N GLY A 131 -21.58 -15.15 12.81
CA GLY A 131 -21.36 -15.59 14.19
C GLY A 131 -21.12 -17.09 14.31
N ILE A 132 -21.85 -17.91 13.56
CA ILE A 132 -21.66 -19.37 13.54
C ILE A 132 -20.30 -19.74 12.93
N MET A 133 -19.91 -19.12 11.81
CA MET A 133 -18.62 -19.40 11.15
C MET A 133 -17.42 -18.96 12.00
N MET A 134 -17.49 -17.83 12.71
CA MET A 134 -16.42 -17.42 13.64
C MET A 134 -16.27 -18.41 14.79
N ARG A 135 -17.40 -18.93 15.31
CA ARG A 135 -17.37 -19.89 16.41
C ARG A 135 -16.83 -21.26 15.99
N GLN A 136 -17.00 -21.64 14.72
CA GLN A 136 -16.42 -22.86 14.16
C GLN A 136 -14.90 -22.76 13.96
N ARG A 137 -14.37 -21.59 13.58
CA ARG A 137 -12.92 -21.36 13.50
C ARG A 137 -12.25 -21.46 14.87
N ALA A 138 -12.86 -20.87 15.91
CA ALA A 138 -12.32 -20.94 17.27
C ALA A 138 -12.30 -22.36 17.88
N ALA A 139 -13.07 -23.31 17.32
CA ALA A 139 -13.06 -24.71 17.77
C ALA A 139 -12.10 -25.62 16.98
N GLN A 140 -11.55 -25.12 15.86
CA GLN A 140 -10.66 -25.91 14.99
C GLN A 140 -9.18 -25.76 15.35
N ASP A 141 -8.81 -24.67 16.02
CA ASP A 141 -7.43 -24.44 16.51
C ASP A 141 -7.05 -25.32 17.71
N ASP A 142 -8.01 -25.97 18.38
CA ASP A 142 -7.75 -26.87 19.52
C ASP A 142 -7.53 -28.34 19.13
N PHE A 143 -7.67 -28.74 17.86
CA PHE A 143 -7.58 -30.16 17.44
C PHE A 143 -6.34 -30.54 16.62
N VAL A 144 -5.36 -29.64 16.45
CA VAL A 144 -4.06 -29.95 15.81
C VAL A 144 -2.92 -29.98 16.85
N ALA A 145 -3.22 -30.52 18.03
CA ALA A 145 -2.20 -30.98 18.97
C ALA A 145 -2.45 -32.45 19.30
N VAL A 146 -1.45 -33.30 18.98
CA VAL A 146 -1.26 -34.69 19.43
C VAL A 146 -1.87 -35.82 18.59
N LYS A 147 -1.07 -36.31 17.62
CA LYS A 147 -0.73 -37.74 17.38
C LYS A 147 0.33 -37.82 16.27
N GLY A 148 1.60 -38.08 16.59
CA GLY A 148 2.17 -39.43 16.76
C GLY A 148 2.93 -39.83 15.48
N THR A 149 4.26 -39.75 15.49
CA THR A 149 5.23 -40.88 15.58
C THR A 149 5.44 -41.72 14.31
N GLN A 150 6.69 -41.65 13.84
CA GLN A 150 7.57 -42.72 13.34
C GLN A 150 7.36 -43.37 11.96
N ASP A 151 8.53 -43.56 11.34
CA ASP A 151 8.92 -44.49 10.27
C ASP A 151 8.45 -44.20 8.84
N GLU A 152 9.34 -43.57 8.06
CA GLU A 152 9.76 -44.17 6.79
C GLU A 152 11.15 -43.65 6.35
N GLN A 153 12.16 -44.52 6.47
CA GLN A 153 13.44 -44.38 5.76
C GLN A 153 13.20 -44.58 4.25
N GLY A 154 12.80 -43.51 3.57
CA GLY A 154 12.73 -43.43 2.11
C GLY A 154 14.08 -43.00 1.54
N ASN A 155 14.87 -43.97 1.09
CA ASN A 155 16.06 -43.77 0.27
C ASN A 155 15.67 -43.09 -1.06
N ILE A 156 15.79 -41.76 -1.12
CA ILE A 156 15.72 -41.00 -2.37
C ILE A 156 17.16 -40.76 -2.86
N ASN A 157 17.58 -41.59 -3.82
CA ASN A 157 18.68 -41.25 -4.72
C ASN A 157 18.28 -40.00 -5.51
N PHE A 158 18.71 -38.84 -5.03
CA PHE A 158 18.59 -37.58 -5.76
C PHE A 158 19.63 -37.58 -6.89
N VAL A 159 19.18 -37.92 -8.09
CA VAL A 159 19.92 -37.67 -9.34
C VAL A 159 19.90 -36.17 -9.55
N GLY A 160 20.99 -35.49 -9.18
CA GLY A 160 21.16 -34.07 -9.41
C GLY A 160 21.13 -33.72 -10.90
N PRO A 161 20.60 -32.54 -11.29
CA PRO A 161 20.74 -32.06 -12.65
C PRO A 161 22.22 -31.80 -12.94
N GLN A 162 22.77 -32.52 -13.91
CA GLN A 162 24.08 -32.24 -14.50
C GLN A 162 24.06 -30.83 -15.09
N MET A 163 24.82 -29.94 -14.48
CA MET A 163 25.19 -28.64 -15.05
C MET A 163 26.21 -28.90 -16.16
N PRO A 164 26.02 -28.37 -17.38
CA PRO A 164 27.04 -28.45 -18.41
C PRO A 164 28.23 -27.56 -18.05
N GLU A 165 29.39 -28.20 -17.88
CA GLU A 165 30.70 -27.57 -18.05
C GLU A 165 30.83 -27.06 -19.50
N GLU A 166 30.77 -25.75 -19.72
CA GLU A 166 31.58 -25.03 -20.71
C GLU A 166 31.25 -23.52 -20.66
N PHE A 167 32.01 -22.76 -19.88
CA PHE A 167 32.22 -21.34 -20.19
C PHE A 167 33.71 -21.07 -20.14
N GLY A 168 34.25 -20.82 -21.34
CA GLY A 168 35.66 -20.65 -21.60
C GLY A 168 36.27 -19.44 -20.90
N ALA A 169 37.59 -19.52 -20.78
CA ALA A 169 38.47 -18.47 -20.31
C ALA A 169 38.18 -17.14 -21.03
N VAL A 170 37.77 -16.14 -20.25
CA VAL A 170 37.79 -14.73 -20.68
C VAL A 170 39.20 -14.22 -20.43
N GLU A 171 39.95 -14.05 -21.52
CA GLU A 171 41.25 -13.41 -21.53
C GLU A 171 41.15 -11.96 -21.06
N THR A 172 41.97 -11.63 -20.06
CA THR A 172 42.19 -10.30 -19.51
C THR A 172 42.85 -9.40 -20.55
N GLY A 173 42.05 -8.69 -21.32
CA GLY A 173 42.48 -7.73 -22.33
C GLY A 173 42.76 -6.34 -21.76
N GLU A 174 44.05 -6.01 -21.67
CA GLU A 174 44.66 -4.72 -21.36
C GLU A 174 44.06 -3.56 -22.19
N GLN A 175 43.21 -2.72 -21.58
CA GLN A 175 42.67 -1.52 -22.25
C GLN A 175 43.72 -0.41 -22.31
N LYS A 176 44.37 -0.32 -23.47
CA LYS A 176 45.26 0.77 -23.85
C LYS A 176 44.46 1.91 -24.48
N THR A 177 44.68 3.11 -23.93
CA THR A 177 44.21 4.43 -24.35
C THR A 177 44.30 4.70 -25.85
N VAL A 178 43.24 5.22 -26.48
CA VAL A 178 43.37 6.10 -27.65
C VAL A 178 42.33 7.22 -27.63
N PHE A 179 42.87 8.43 -27.52
CA PHE A 179 42.27 9.74 -27.69
C PHE A 179 42.01 10.06 -29.18
N ARG A 180 41.06 10.97 -29.46
CA ARG A 180 40.67 11.59 -30.76
C ARG A 180 39.56 10.81 -31.50
N ARG A 181 38.52 11.45 -32.06
CA ARG A 181 38.56 12.71 -32.81
C ARG A 181 37.15 13.35 -32.89
N ARG A 182 37.13 14.66 -32.64
CA ARG A 182 36.09 15.63 -33.00
C ARG A 182 35.60 15.42 -34.43
N LEU A 183 34.29 15.27 -34.62
CA LEU A 183 33.61 15.66 -35.87
C LEU A 183 32.45 16.58 -35.51
N THR A 184 32.71 17.86 -35.70
CA THR A 184 31.73 18.94 -35.84
C THR A 184 30.80 18.64 -37.02
N ARG A 185 29.57 18.20 -36.75
CA ARG A 185 28.51 18.16 -37.76
C ARG A 185 27.76 19.49 -37.75
N LYS A 186 28.00 20.25 -38.81
CA LYS A 186 27.38 21.54 -39.13
C LYS A 186 25.91 21.33 -39.48
N ALA A 187 25.09 22.29 -39.07
CA ALA A 187 23.63 22.29 -39.06
C ALA A 187 22.93 21.97 -40.39
N GLN A 188 21.74 21.39 -40.27
CA GLN A 188 20.63 21.63 -41.18
C GLN A 188 19.36 21.84 -40.33
N PRO A 189 18.75 23.04 -40.34
CA PRO A 189 17.49 23.27 -39.67
C PRO A 189 16.39 22.64 -40.53
N ALA A 190 15.88 21.48 -40.11
CA ALA A 190 14.64 20.95 -40.64
C ALA A 190 13.51 21.84 -40.10
N THR A 191 12.89 22.61 -41.00
CA THR A 191 11.61 23.26 -40.75
C THR A 191 10.56 22.17 -40.49
N PRO A 192 9.90 22.13 -39.32
CA PRO A 192 8.72 21.30 -39.16
C PRO A 192 7.60 21.95 -39.97
N ASP A 193 7.19 21.28 -41.04
CA ASP A 193 6.00 21.59 -41.81
C ASP A 193 4.78 21.34 -40.91
N SER A 194 4.45 22.35 -40.11
CA SER A 194 3.33 22.38 -39.19
C SER A 194 2.10 22.93 -39.91
N THR A 195 1.64 22.17 -40.90
CA THR A 195 0.42 22.50 -41.66
C THR A 195 -0.50 21.29 -41.79
N GLY A 196 -0.62 20.51 -40.72
CA GLY A 196 -1.72 19.57 -40.51
C GLY A 196 -2.70 20.18 -39.53
N GLY A 197 -3.81 20.73 -40.05
CA GLY A 197 -4.93 21.16 -39.23
C GLY A 197 -5.60 19.94 -38.61
N ASP A 198 -5.06 19.49 -37.47
CA ASP A 198 -5.72 18.55 -36.59
C ASP A 198 -6.97 19.24 -36.05
N VAL A 199 -8.09 18.99 -36.73
CA VAL A 199 -9.42 19.19 -36.16
C VAL A 199 -9.45 18.31 -34.92
N ALA A 200 -9.14 18.91 -33.77
CA ALA A 200 -9.09 18.25 -32.48
C ALA A 200 -10.41 17.51 -32.27
N ALA A 201 -10.41 16.21 -32.55
CA ALA A 201 -11.54 15.35 -32.30
C ALA A 201 -11.93 15.56 -30.84
N ALA A 202 -13.18 15.96 -30.62
CA ALA A 202 -13.67 16.22 -29.28
C ALA A 202 -13.30 15.04 -28.37
N PRO A 203 -12.75 15.30 -27.19
CA PRO A 203 -12.18 14.26 -26.33
C PRO A 203 -13.26 13.19 -26.08
N GLN A 204 -13.03 11.98 -26.61
CA GLN A 204 -13.89 10.85 -26.32
C GLN A 204 -13.73 10.52 -24.83
N VAL A 205 -14.76 10.88 -24.07
CA VAL A 205 -14.90 10.57 -22.65
C VAL A 205 -15.20 9.08 -22.53
N LEU A 206 -14.44 8.37 -21.71
CA LEU A 206 -14.65 6.95 -21.47
C LEU A 206 -16.04 6.71 -20.82
N PRO A 207 -16.69 5.56 -21.05
CA PRO A 207 -17.95 5.23 -20.38
C PRO A 207 -17.80 5.36 -18.85
N GLY A 208 -18.70 6.07 -18.17
CA GLY A 208 -18.66 6.28 -16.71
C GLY A 208 -17.72 7.39 -16.21
N GLU A 209 -16.82 7.93 -17.04
CA GLU A 209 -15.95 9.06 -16.64
C GLU A 209 -16.74 10.35 -16.36
N LYS A 210 -17.89 10.53 -17.03
CA LYS A 210 -18.75 11.71 -16.86
C LYS A 210 -19.22 11.90 -15.41
N ASP A 211 -19.57 10.82 -14.72
CA ASP A 211 -20.10 10.87 -13.36
C ASP A 211 -19.02 11.36 -12.38
N TYR A 212 -17.78 10.86 -12.54
CA TYR A 212 -16.63 11.32 -11.77
C TYR A 212 -16.32 12.80 -12.04
N LEU A 213 -16.31 13.22 -13.32
CA LEU A 213 -16.03 14.62 -13.68
C LEU A 213 -17.08 15.57 -13.10
N GLN A 214 -18.35 15.18 -13.13
CA GLN A 214 -19.44 15.97 -12.53
C GLN A 214 -19.33 16.04 -11.00
N ALA A 215 -19.00 14.93 -10.34
CA ALA A 215 -18.79 14.93 -8.89
C ALA A 215 -17.59 15.81 -8.50
N ILE A 216 -16.48 15.69 -9.22
CA ILE A 216 -15.27 16.51 -9.05
C ILE A 216 -15.59 18.00 -9.24
N SER A 217 -16.32 18.37 -10.29
CA SER A 217 -16.67 19.78 -10.54
C SER A 217 -17.56 20.33 -9.42
N SER A 218 -18.58 19.59 -8.98
CA SER A 218 -19.47 20.08 -7.91
C SER A 218 -18.76 20.23 -6.57
N LEU A 219 -17.85 19.31 -6.21
CA LEU A 219 -17.05 19.42 -4.99
C LEU A 219 -16.03 20.55 -5.08
N THR A 220 -15.41 20.74 -6.25
CA THR A 220 -14.47 21.85 -6.47
C THR A 220 -15.17 23.19 -6.32
N GLU A 221 -16.32 23.38 -6.95
CA GLU A 221 -17.16 24.58 -6.80
C GLU A 221 -17.58 24.81 -5.35
N ALA A 222 -17.94 23.74 -4.61
CA ALA A 222 -18.33 23.85 -3.20
C ALA A 222 -17.17 24.30 -2.29
N ILE A 223 -15.94 23.81 -2.56
CA ILE A 223 -14.72 24.18 -1.83
C ILE A 223 -14.29 25.60 -2.19
N GLU A 224 -14.40 26.02 -3.46
CA GLU A 224 -14.10 27.39 -3.87
C GLU A 224 -15.10 28.39 -3.26
N ALA A 225 -16.37 28.04 -3.19
CA ALA A 225 -17.42 28.90 -2.63
C ALA A 225 -17.31 29.10 -1.11
N ASN A 226 -16.96 28.05 -0.35
CA ASN A 226 -17.02 28.06 1.11
C ASN A 226 -15.67 27.85 1.79
N GLY A 227 -14.76 27.14 1.14
CA GLY A 227 -13.59 26.52 1.75
C GLY A 227 -12.35 27.38 1.73
N GLU A 228 -12.08 28.11 0.65
CA GLU A 228 -10.77 28.75 0.46
C GLU A 228 -10.44 29.80 1.54
N SER A 229 -11.45 30.49 2.09
CA SER A 229 -11.32 31.45 3.19
C SER A 229 -11.42 30.83 4.58
N SER A 230 -11.96 29.62 4.69
CA SER A 230 -12.15 28.90 5.96
C SER A 230 -10.97 27.99 6.33
N LEU A 231 -10.19 27.55 5.33
CA LEU A 231 -9.05 26.66 5.52
C LEU A 231 -7.85 27.43 6.11
N GLN A 232 -7.08 26.77 6.98
CA GLN A 232 -5.82 27.32 7.44
C GLN A 232 -4.85 27.49 6.24
N PRO A 233 -4.07 28.59 6.15
CA PRO A 233 -3.21 28.86 4.99
C PRO A 233 -2.21 27.73 4.68
N THR A 234 -1.67 27.09 5.71
CA THR A 234 -0.76 25.93 5.58
C THR A 234 -1.47 24.73 4.96
N LEU A 235 -2.66 24.40 5.44
CA LEU A 235 -3.49 23.32 4.90
C LEU A 235 -3.92 23.60 3.45
N LEU A 236 -4.25 24.85 3.13
CA LEU A 236 -4.59 25.26 1.77
C LEU A 236 -3.41 25.06 0.80
N ALA A 237 -2.18 25.40 1.23
CA ALA A 237 -0.98 25.18 0.43
C ALA A 237 -0.73 23.68 0.16
N ASP A 238 -0.87 22.85 1.19
CA ASP A 238 -0.77 21.39 1.07
C ASP A 238 -1.83 20.82 0.13
N TYR A 239 -3.08 21.26 0.27
CA TYR A 239 -4.18 20.86 -0.60
C TYR A 239 -3.88 21.20 -2.06
N LYS A 240 -3.49 22.44 -2.36
CA LYS A 240 -3.14 22.88 -3.73
C LYS A 240 -1.99 22.06 -4.32
N ARG A 241 -0.98 21.75 -3.51
CA ARG A 241 0.14 20.89 -3.93
C ARG A 241 -0.33 19.47 -4.27
N ASN A 242 -1.13 18.85 -3.41
CA ASN A 242 -1.64 17.50 -3.62
C ASN A 242 -2.59 17.43 -4.82
N LEU A 243 -3.45 18.44 -4.98
CA LEU A 243 -4.37 18.55 -6.11
C LEU A 243 -3.59 18.61 -7.44
N ALA A 244 -2.52 19.40 -7.49
CA ALA A 244 -1.66 19.49 -8.68
C ALA A 244 -1.00 18.15 -9.04
N VAL A 245 -0.60 17.34 -8.05
CA VAL A 245 -0.05 15.99 -8.30
C VAL A 245 -1.12 15.08 -8.91
N VAL A 246 -2.33 15.08 -8.35
CA VAL A 246 -3.44 14.27 -8.86
C VAL A 246 -3.87 14.72 -10.26
N ASP A 247 -3.93 16.03 -10.53
CA ASP A 247 -4.27 16.56 -11.85
C ASP A 247 -3.24 16.22 -12.93
N ASN A 248 -1.96 16.23 -12.57
CA ASN A 248 -0.88 15.77 -13.45
C ASN A 248 -1.03 14.27 -13.75
N ALA A 249 -1.36 13.45 -12.75
CA ALA A 249 -1.61 12.02 -12.93
C ALA A 249 -2.82 11.77 -13.84
N ILE A 250 -3.95 12.48 -13.64
CA ILE A 250 -5.12 12.41 -14.53
C ILE A 250 -4.72 12.74 -15.96
N THR A 251 -4.00 13.84 -16.17
CA THR A 251 -3.60 14.29 -17.51
C THR A 251 -2.68 13.27 -18.18
N ALA A 252 -1.74 12.68 -17.43
CA ALA A 252 -0.84 11.64 -17.94
C ALA A 252 -1.62 10.37 -18.33
N THR A 253 -2.49 9.88 -17.45
CA THR A 253 -3.27 8.66 -17.69
C THR A 253 -4.31 8.86 -18.80
N GLN A 254 -4.93 10.04 -18.90
CA GLN A 254 -5.81 10.37 -20.03
C GLN A 254 -5.09 10.32 -21.37
N ARG A 255 -3.83 10.79 -21.46
CA ARG A 255 -3.04 10.67 -22.69
C ARG A 255 -2.80 9.20 -23.04
N THR A 256 -2.42 8.38 -22.06
CA THR A 256 -2.22 6.94 -22.24
C THR A 256 -3.50 6.23 -22.69
N ALA A 257 -4.64 6.53 -22.04
CA ALA A 257 -5.94 5.98 -22.38
C ALA A 257 -6.40 6.40 -23.79
N ARG A 258 -6.11 7.64 -24.21
CA ARG A 258 -6.40 8.11 -25.58
C ARG A 258 -5.55 7.42 -26.62
N THR A 259 -4.27 7.15 -26.33
CA THR A 259 -3.40 6.40 -27.24
C THR A 259 -3.79 4.92 -27.32
N ASN A 260 -4.37 4.36 -26.25
CA ASN A 260 -4.73 2.95 -26.13
C ASN A 260 -6.15 2.78 -25.55
N PRO A 261 -7.22 3.10 -26.30
CA PRO A 261 -8.59 3.12 -25.78
C PRO A 261 -9.13 1.75 -25.37
N ASN A 262 -8.51 0.66 -25.83
CA ASN A 262 -8.88 -0.71 -25.49
C ASN A 262 -8.05 -1.29 -24.32
N SER A 263 -7.17 -0.51 -23.70
CA SER A 263 -6.39 -0.96 -22.54
C SER A 263 -7.25 -0.89 -21.27
N ALA A 264 -7.59 -2.06 -20.71
CA ALA A 264 -8.33 -2.17 -19.46
C ALA A 264 -7.54 -1.53 -18.30
N ASP A 265 -6.23 -1.77 -18.24
CA ASP A 265 -5.34 -1.26 -17.19
C ASP A 265 -5.29 0.27 -17.15
N ALA A 266 -5.26 0.92 -18.33
CA ALA A 266 -5.26 2.38 -18.41
C ALA A 266 -6.58 2.98 -17.92
N ALA A 267 -7.71 2.33 -18.21
CA ALA A 267 -9.02 2.73 -17.72
C ALA A 267 -9.12 2.55 -16.20
N GLU A 268 -8.70 1.39 -15.67
CA GLU A 268 -8.68 1.12 -14.23
C GLU A 268 -7.82 2.11 -13.46
N MET A 269 -6.61 2.39 -13.95
CA MET A 269 -5.74 3.41 -13.37
C MET A 269 -6.38 4.80 -13.41
N LEU A 270 -7.09 5.15 -14.48
CA LEU A 270 -7.77 6.44 -14.56
C LEU A 270 -8.90 6.56 -13.52
N TYR A 271 -9.70 5.52 -13.33
CA TYR A 271 -10.76 5.51 -12.32
C TYR A 271 -10.22 5.58 -10.89
N SER A 272 -9.12 4.89 -10.58
CA SER A 272 -8.51 4.94 -9.24
C SER A 272 -7.95 6.34 -8.92
N ILE A 273 -7.41 7.04 -9.92
CA ILE A 273 -6.97 8.42 -9.78
C ILE A 273 -8.18 9.35 -9.57
N TYR A 274 -9.28 9.16 -10.29
CA TYR A 274 -10.52 9.92 -10.07
C TYR A 274 -11.09 9.72 -8.67
N GLN A 275 -11.11 8.49 -8.17
CA GLN A 275 -11.54 8.19 -6.81
C GLN A 275 -10.65 8.87 -5.78
N SER A 276 -9.32 8.81 -5.96
CA SER A 276 -8.36 9.50 -5.09
C SER A 276 -8.58 11.03 -5.07
N LYS A 277 -8.94 11.62 -6.22
CA LYS A 277 -9.31 13.05 -6.29
C LYS A 277 -10.59 13.34 -5.52
N LEU A 278 -11.63 12.51 -5.67
CA LEU A 278 -12.88 12.67 -4.94
C LEU A 278 -12.68 12.55 -3.43
N ASP A 279 -11.88 11.59 -2.98
CA ASP A 279 -11.56 11.41 -1.56
C ASP A 279 -10.83 12.63 -1.00
N LEU A 280 -9.85 13.17 -1.74
CA LEU A 280 -9.15 14.40 -1.36
C LEU A 280 -10.11 15.59 -1.26
N LEU A 281 -10.98 15.78 -2.26
CA LEU A 281 -11.96 16.88 -2.28
C LEU A 281 -12.98 16.74 -1.15
N SER A 282 -13.49 15.53 -0.91
CA SER A 282 -14.44 15.24 0.16
C SER A 282 -13.84 15.52 1.55
N ALA A 283 -12.59 15.09 1.78
CA ALA A 283 -11.88 15.36 3.04
C ALA A 283 -11.71 16.87 3.30
N VAL A 284 -11.37 17.64 2.25
CA VAL A 284 -11.22 19.09 2.36
C VAL A 284 -12.57 19.80 2.52
N ALA A 285 -13.62 19.32 1.84
CA ALA A 285 -14.98 19.81 2.02
C ALA A 285 -15.48 19.60 3.45
N GLU A 286 -15.19 18.44 4.07
CA GLU A 286 -15.54 18.18 5.46
C GLU A 286 -14.75 19.09 6.43
N GLN A 287 -13.46 19.30 6.17
CA GLN A 287 -12.63 20.16 7.01
C GLN A 287 -12.96 21.65 6.90
N SER A 288 -13.49 22.07 5.75
CA SER A 288 -13.95 23.44 5.51
C SER A 288 -15.37 23.72 5.97
N ARG A 289 -16.12 22.69 6.41
CA ARG A 289 -17.45 22.94 6.96
C ARG A 289 -17.32 23.83 8.19
N PRO A 290 -18.00 24.99 8.20
CA PRO A 290 -17.98 25.84 9.38
C PRO A 290 -18.53 25.02 10.55
N LEU A 291 -17.84 25.07 11.69
CA LEU A 291 -18.35 24.53 12.95
C LEU A 291 -19.62 25.31 13.29
N VAL A 292 -20.76 24.87 12.76
CA VAL A 292 -22.07 25.38 13.15
C VAL A 292 -22.19 25.02 14.62
N ALA A 293 -21.99 26.03 15.47
CA ALA A 293 -22.11 25.89 16.91
C ALA A 293 -23.50 25.32 17.21
N GLN A 294 -23.54 24.02 17.53
CA GLN A 294 -24.73 23.39 18.11
C GLN A 294 -24.96 24.07 19.45
N ARG A 295 -25.84 25.09 19.45
CA ARG A 295 -26.37 25.74 20.65
C ARG A 295 -27.63 25.02 21.10
#